data_AF-A0A960R533-F1
#
_entry.id   AF-A0A960R533-F1
#
_cell.length_a   1.000
_cell.length_b   1.000
_cell.length_c   1.000
_cell.angle_alpha   90.00
_cell.angle_beta   90.00
_cell.angle_gamma   90.00
#
_symmetry.space_group_name_H-M   'P 1'
#
loop_
_entity.id
_entity.type
_entity.pdbx_description
1 polymer ?
#
loop_
_entity_poly.entity_id
_entity_poly.type
_entity_poly.pdbx_seq_one_letter_code
_entity_poly.pdbx_strand_id
1 'polypeptide(L)'
;MMTPALSSRLAHLTLQSVQHCRNLAVFPLTGQSLSEPPHVLLADALGQGFLTVEEISKGGSVPELAVVNDSDHFVLLLDGEEVAGAKQNRVLNTT
;
A
#
# COMPACT_ATOMS: atom_id res chain seq x y z
N MET A 1 15.33 4.64 -11.43
CA MET A 1 16.48 4.79 -10.52
C MET A 1 16.02 4.34 -9.15
N MET A 2 16.60 3.27 -8.60
CA MET A 2 16.20 2.74 -7.29
C MET A 2 16.68 3.69 -6.19
N THR A 3 15.81 4.10 -5.27
CA THR A 3 16.18 5.06 -4.22
C THR A 3 17.25 4.44 -3.30
N PRO A 4 18.22 5.22 -2.78
CA PRO A 4 19.28 4.71 -1.90
C PRO A 4 18.75 3.95 -0.68
N ALA A 5 17.59 4.38 -0.16
CA ALA A 5 16.90 3.73 0.94
C ALA A 5 16.41 2.31 0.58
N LEU A 6 15.86 2.11 -0.62
CA LEU A 6 15.40 0.80 -1.07
C LEU A 6 16.58 -0.15 -1.32
N SER A 7 17.63 0.32 -1.98
CA SER A 7 18.84 -0.47 -2.21
C SER A 7 19.51 -0.89 -0.90
N SER A 8 19.62 0.03 0.06
CA SER A 8 20.12 -0.27 1.40
C SER A 8 19.26 -1.31 2.12
N ARG A 9 17.92 -1.16 2.07
CA ARG A 9 16.98 -2.15 2.64
C ARG A 9 17.15 -3.54 2.05
N LEU A 10 17.21 -3.65 0.72
CA LEU A 10 17.38 -4.93 0.03
C LEU A 10 18.72 -5.59 0.37
N ALA A 11 19.78 -4.81 0.59
CA ALA A 11 21.09 -5.32 0.99
C ALA A 11 21.10 -5.99 2.38
N HIS A 12 20.13 -5.66 3.24
CA HIS A 12 19.97 -6.27 4.56
C HIS A 12 19.00 -7.45 4.60
N LEU A 13 18.42 -7.82 3.46
CA LEU A 13 17.59 -9.02 3.34
C LEU A 13 18.47 -10.25 3.05
N THR A 14 18.13 -11.36 3.69
CA THR A 14 18.73 -12.67 3.50
C THR A 14 17.64 -13.65 3.12
N LEU A 15 17.89 -14.41 2.06
CA LEU A 15 17.08 -15.55 1.69
C LEU A 15 17.42 -16.71 2.63
N GLN A 16 16.40 -17.22 3.29
CA GLN A 16 16.51 -18.41 4.11
C GLN A 16 16.32 -19.68 3.27
N SER A 17 16.56 -20.83 3.89
CA SER A 17 16.28 -22.12 3.28
C SER A 17 14.82 -22.21 2.83
N VAL A 18 14.64 -22.72 1.61
CA VAL A 18 13.31 -22.94 1.02
C VAL A 18 12.47 -23.85 1.92
N GLN A 19 11.22 -23.48 2.13
CA GLN A 19 10.24 -24.27 2.85
C GLN A 19 9.28 -24.91 1.84
N HIS A 20 9.13 -26.22 1.90
CA HIS A 20 8.24 -26.97 1.02
C HIS A 20 6.99 -27.45 1.77
N CYS A 21 5.83 -27.29 1.14
CA CYS A 21 4.57 -27.90 1.57
C CYS A 21 3.79 -28.35 0.33
N ARG A 22 3.66 -29.66 0.11
CA ARG A 22 3.04 -30.24 -1.10
C ARG A 22 3.68 -29.65 -2.37
N ASN A 23 2.88 -28.96 -3.18
CA ASN A 23 3.27 -28.29 -4.42
C ASN A 23 3.63 -26.79 -4.22
N LEU A 24 3.78 -26.32 -2.99
CA LEU A 24 4.19 -24.96 -2.64
C LEU A 24 5.64 -24.94 -2.16
N ALA A 25 6.43 -23.99 -2.68
CA ALA A 25 7.76 -23.66 -2.19
C ALA A 25 7.77 -22.18 -1.78
N VAL A 26 8.21 -21.89 -0.56
CA VAL A 26 8.33 -20.53 -0.01
C VAL A 26 9.80 -20.25 0.25
N PHE A 27 10.29 -19.09 -0.20
CA PHE A 27 11.64 -18.61 0.07
C PHE A 27 11.54 -17.47 1.08
N PRO A 28 11.71 -17.75 2.39
CA PRO A 28 11.53 -16.72 3.39
C PRO A 28 12.62 -15.65 3.24
N LEU A 29 12.19 -14.40 3.20
CA LEU A 29 13.08 -13.24 3.28
C LEU A 29 13.12 -12.77 4.73
N THR A 30 14.31 -12.77 5.32
CA THR A 30 14.55 -12.26 6.67
C THR A 30 15.53 -11.11 6.64
N GLY A 31 15.38 -10.14 7.53
CA GLY A 31 16.33 -9.04 7.66
C GLY A 31 16.14 -8.36 9.01
N GLN A 32 17.01 -7.39 9.31
CA GLN A 32 16.77 -6.54 10.48
C GLN A 32 15.47 -5.76 10.27
N SER A 33 14.63 -5.72 11.31
CA SER A 33 13.51 -4.79 11.37
C SER A 33 14.09 -3.38 11.46
N LEU A 34 14.23 -2.75 10.29
CA LEU A 34 14.53 -1.33 10.20
C LEU A 34 13.25 -0.60 10.58
N SER A 35 13.40 0.52 11.30
CA SER A 35 12.29 1.37 11.77
C SER A 35 11.18 1.41 10.74
N GLU A 36 9.97 1.14 11.20
CA GLU A 36 8.77 1.19 10.38
C GLU A 36 8.79 2.53 9.64
N PRO A 37 8.71 2.53 8.30
CA PRO A 37 8.69 3.78 7.57
C PRO A 37 7.50 4.58 8.10
N PRO A 38 7.61 5.91 8.25
CA PRO A 38 6.63 6.71 8.99
C PRO A 38 5.36 6.95 8.15
N HIS A 39 4.78 5.89 7.58
CA HIS A 39 3.57 5.93 6.79
C HIS A 39 2.57 4.87 7.26
N VAL A 40 1.30 5.20 7.06
CA VAL A 40 0.16 4.32 7.28
C VAL A 40 -0.36 3.86 5.92
N LEU A 41 -0.85 2.63 5.80
CA LEU A 41 -1.44 2.13 4.56
C LEU A 41 -2.86 2.66 4.37
N LEU A 42 -3.38 2.62 3.14
CA LEU A 42 -4.69 3.19 2.78
C LEU A 42 -5.83 2.67 3.65
N ALA A 43 -5.92 1.35 3.83
CA ALA A 43 -6.98 0.72 4.62
C ALA A 43 -6.97 1.20 6.09
N ASP A 44 -5.77 1.29 6.68
CA ASP A 44 -5.59 1.74 8.06
C ASP A 44 -5.87 3.24 8.20
N ALA A 45 -5.48 4.05 7.22
CA ALA A 45 -5.73 5.49 7.20
C ALA A 45 -7.24 5.80 7.06
N LEU A 46 -7.96 5.03 6.25
CA LEU A 46 -9.43 5.10 6.15
C LEU A 46 -10.10 4.70 7.48
N GLY A 47 -9.65 3.59 8.07
CA GLY A 47 -10.19 3.09 9.35
C GLY A 47 -9.96 4.04 10.52
N GLN A 48 -8.85 4.77 10.51
CA GLN A 48 -8.50 5.77 11.53
C GLN A 48 -9.07 7.16 11.23
N GLY A 49 -9.70 7.37 10.07
CA GLY A 49 -10.23 8.67 9.65
C GLY A 49 -9.15 9.71 9.30
N PHE A 50 -7.92 9.26 9.03
CA PHE A 50 -6.84 10.13 8.54
C PHE A 50 -7.04 10.54 7.09
N LEU A 51 -7.79 9.73 6.35
CA LEU A 51 -8.01 9.89 4.93
C LEU A 51 -9.49 9.76 4.61
N THR A 52 -9.97 10.64 3.73
CA THR A 52 -11.32 10.64 3.17
C THR A 52 -11.26 10.50 1.66
N VAL A 53 -12.19 9.73 1.10
CA VAL A 53 -12.30 9.51 -0.34
C VAL A 53 -13.62 10.11 -0.82
N GLU A 54 -13.54 11.01 -1.81
CA GLU A 54 -14.69 11.70 -2.38
C GLU A 54 -14.79 11.45 -3.89
N GLU A 55 -16.02 11.39 -4.40
CA GLU A 55 -16.28 11.33 -5.86
C GLU A 55 -16.24 12.73 -6.45
N ILE A 56 -15.40 12.94 -7.47
CA ILE A 56 -15.24 14.25 -8.10
C ILE A 56 -16.45 14.61 -9.00
N SER A 57 -17.25 13.63 -9.46
CA SER A 57 -18.32 13.88 -10.46
C SER A 57 -19.75 13.61 -9.97
N LYS A 58 -20.64 14.62 -10.15
CA LYS A 58 -22.11 14.49 -10.00
C LYS A 58 -22.80 13.96 -11.26
N GLY A 59 -22.08 13.87 -12.38
CA GLY A 59 -22.64 13.63 -13.70
C GLY A 59 -22.03 12.41 -14.37
N GLY A 60 -22.57 11.23 -14.07
CA GLY A 60 -22.68 10.07 -14.97
C GLY A 60 -21.42 9.45 -15.59
N SER A 61 -20.22 9.97 -15.37
CA SER A 61 -18.98 9.41 -15.90
C SER A 61 -17.92 9.40 -14.79
N VAL A 62 -17.46 8.19 -14.46
CA VAL A 62 -16.44 7.89 -13.45
C VAL A 62 -15.10 7.76 -14.19
N PRO A 63 -14.04 8.43 -13.72
CA PRO A 63 -12.91 7.60 -13.27
C PRO A 63 -12.15 8.11 -12.04
N GLU A 64 -12.42 9.33 -11.57
CA GLU A 64 -11.48 10.00 -10.65
C GLU A 64 -12.06 10.09 -9.22
N LEU A 65 -11.29 9.57 -8.28
CA LEU A 65 -11.51 9.70 -6.84
C LEU A 65 -10.59 10.80 -6.31
N ALA A 66 -11.14 11.73 -5.54
CA ALA A 66 -10.36 12.63 -4.73
C ALA A 66 -10.01 11.93 -3.42
N VAL A 67 -8.75 12.04 -3.02
CA VAL A 67 -8.25 11.57 -1.74
C VAL A 67 -7.79 12.79 -0.96
N VAL A 68 -8.35 12.97 0.23
CA VAL A 68 -8.00 14.06 1.14
C VAL A 68 -7.36 13.46 2.38
N ASN A 69 -6.13 13.86 2.70
CA ASN A 69 -5.45 13.49 3.93
C ASN A 69 -5.38 14.71 4.83
N ASP A 70 -6.23 14.75 5.85
CA ASP A 70 -6.32 15.84 6.83
C ASP A 70 -5.49 15.55 8.10
N SER A 71 -4.62 14.54 8.06
CA SER A 71 -3.78 14.14 9.18
C SER A 71 -2.32 14.56 9.00
N ASP A 72 -1.56 14.52 10.09
CA ASP A 72 -0.10 14.72 10.08
C ASP A 72 0.68 13.44 9.68
N HIS A 73 -0.01 12.38 9.25
CA HIS A 73 0.61 11.11 8.88
C HIS A 73 0.82 11.01 7.36
N PHE A 74 1.98 10.49 6.95
CA PHE A 74 2.14 10.06 5.57
C PHE A 74 1.26 8.85 5.32
N VAL A 75 0.52 8.85 4.22
CA VAL A 75 -0.29 7.69 3.80
C VAL A 75 0.29 7.15 2.50
N LEU A 76 0.62 5.86 2.50
CA LEU A 76 1.10 5.16 1.31
C LEU A 76 -0.08 4.45 0.64
N LEU A 77 -0.33 4.82 -0.61
CA LEU A 77 -1.31 4.15 -1.47
C LEU A 77 -0.56 3.21 -2.40
N LEU A 78 -0.87 1.93 -2.34
CA LEU A 78 -0.28 0.91 -3.20
C LEU A 78 -1.21 0.60 -4.38
N ASP A 79 -0.62 0.40 -5.54
CA ASP A 79 -1.34 -0.06 -6.73
C ASP A 79 -1.95 -1.45 -6.46
N GLY A 80 -3.22 -1.63 -6.81
CA GLY A 80 -3.96 -2.85 -6.51
C GLY A 80 -4.67 -2.88 -5.15
N GLU A 81 -4.56 -1.85 -4.32
CA GLU A 81 -5.36 -1.75 -3.08
C GLU A 81 -6.84 -1.49 -3.39
N GLU A 82 -7.73 -2.08 -2.57
CA GLU A 82 -9.16 -1.85 -2.69
C GLU A 82 -9.58 -0.62 -1.87
N VAL A 83 -10.31 0.27 -2.52
CA VAL A 83 -11.00 1.39 -1.87
C VAL A 83 -12.45 0.98 -1.65
N ALA A 84 -12.76 0.59 -0.42
CA ALA A 84 -14.12 0.28 0.01
C ALA A 84 -14.75 1.51 0.69
N GLY A 85 -15.93 1.94 0.22
CA GLY A 85 -16.67 3.06 0.83
C GLY A 85 -17.22 4.12 -0.14
N ALA A 86 -16.79 4.13 -1.42
CA ALA A 86 -17.43 4.91 -2.49
C ALA A 86 -18.72 4.21 -2.97
N LYS A 87 -19.52 4.83 -3.87
CA LYS A 87 -20.75 4.19 -4.40
C LYS A 87 -20.49 2.85 -5.11
N GLN A 88 -19.24 2.56 -5.44
CA GLN A 88 -18.76 1.31 -6.02
C GLN A 88 -17.41 0.98 -5.38
N ASN A 89 -17.17 -0.29 -5.01
CA ASN A 89 -15.84 -0.75 -4.64
C ASN A 89 -14.92 -0.70 -5.87
N ARG A 90 -13.68 -0.23 -5.68
CA ARG A 90 -12.70 -0.11 -6.77
C ARG A 90 -11.31 -0.55 -6.34
N VAL A 91 -10.58 -1.11 -7.29
CA VAL A 91 -9.14 -1.35 -7.18
C VAL A 91 -8.41 -0.11 -7.68
N LEU A 92 -7.52 0.45 -6.86
CA LEU A 92 -6.68 1.57 -7.22
C LEU A 92 -5.75 1.14 -8.36
N ASN A 93 -5.82 1.86 -9.48
CA ASN A 93 -4.90 1.69 -10.60
C ASN A 93 -4.21 3.03 -10.83
N THR A 94 -2.89 3.02 -10.89
CA THR A 94 -2.08 4.21 -11.20
C THR A 94 -1.52 4.05 -12.61
N THR A 95 -1.92 4.91 -13.56
CA THR A 95 -1.35 4.96 -14.93
C THR A 95 -0.03 5.72 -14.98
#